data_AF-A0A395MGI9-F1
#
_entry.id   AF-A0A395MGI9-F1
#
_cell.length_a   1.000
_cell.length_b   1.000
_cell.length_c   1.000
_cell.angle_alpha   90.00
_cell.angle_beta   90.00
_cell.angle_gamma   90.00
#
_symmetry.space_group_name_H-M   'P 1'
#
loop_
_entity.id
_entity.type
_entity.pdbx_description
1 polymer ?
#
loop_
_entity_poly.entity_id
_entity_poly.type
_entity_poly.pdbx_seq_one_letter_code
_entity_poly.pdbx_strand_id
1 'polypeptide(L)'
;MSILLPSILDAYNASCFMHDDRFDSHGNATHNAAVWTTELSEAVFPGICHSHNDYWRPHPLFSALSVGCASVEADVWLSPDGEDILVGHDKRSLAPSRTLRSLYIDLLLEVLDRVNLRSTADSTGQAHGVFSTEPNTTLILFIDVKDDPAKTWPLVLQQLGPLRDKRYLSRHDRTMNTNQSFWNGPITIVGTGNIVKRRDVNIGADLEQWQQRHDAFFDAPLHLLTETGFANDAEFRNASEYENEFFTASAPFRKAIDSDCTRSEIEVKTMGTT
;
A
#
# COMPACT_ATOMS: atom_id res chain seq x y z
N MET A 1 14.14 11.30 16.71
CA MET A 1 13.64 12.28 17.69
C MET A 1 12.65 13.15 16.93
N SER A 2 11.37 12.80 16.97
CA SER A 2 10.32 13.41 16.14
C SER A 2 9.74 14.62 16.85
N ILE A 3 9.65 15.75 16.15
CA ILE A 3 8.96 16.95 16.63
C ILE A 3 7.56 16.92 16.02
N LEU A 4 6.56 16.56 16.83
CA LEU A 4 5.15 16.59 16.49
C LEU A 4 4.64 18.03 16.62
N LEU A 5 3.82 18.50 15.67
CA LEU A 5 3.11 19.77 15.80
C LEU A 5 2.19 19.73 17.05
N PRO A 6 2.08 20.82 17.83
CA PRO A 6 1.35 20.83 19.10
C PRO A 6 -0.10 20.34 19.00
N SER A 7 -0.79 20.64 17.89
CA SER A 7 -2.17 20.21 17.65
C SER A 7 -2.31 18.71 17.37
N ILE A 8 -1.27 18.07 16.84
CA ILE A 8 -1.22 16.63 16.61
C ILE A 8 -0.93 15.90 17.92
N LEU A 9 -0.10 16.49 18.80
CA LEU A 9 0.26 15.90 20.09
C LEU A 9 -0.92 15.83 21.08
N ASP A 10 -1.80 16.84 21.08
CA ASP A 10 -2.99 16.85 21.93
C ASP A 10 -4.06 15.85 21.46
N ALA A 11 -4.22 15.67 20.14
CA ALA A 11 -5.06 14.60 19.57
C ALA A 11 -4.45 13.21 19.83
N TYR A 12 -3.12 13.08 19.76
CA TYR A 12 -2.38 11.84 19.97
C TYR A 12 -2.41 11.37 21.44
N ASN A 13 -2.28 12.28 22.42
CA ASN A 13 -2.34 11.93 23.84
C ASN A 13 -3.76 11.56 24.30
N ALA A 14 -4.79 12.13 23.69
CA ALA A 14 -6.18 11.74 23.93
C ALA A 14 -6.54 10.40 23.23
N SER A 15 -5.96 10.11 22.06
CA SER A 15 -6.24 8.87 21.32
C SER A 15 -5.45 7.64 21.83
N CYS A 16 -4.21 7.83 22.29
CA CYS A 16 -3.36 6.73 22.77
C CYS A 16 -3.94 5.95 23.97
N PHE A 17 -4.71 6.60 24.86
CA PHE A 17 -5.31 5.93 26.01
C PHE A 17 -6.73 5.38 25.76
N MET A 18 -7.39 5.78 24.68
CA MET A 18 -8.77 5.39 24.40
C MET A 18 -8.96 4.42 23.23
N HIS A 19 -7.95 4.23 22.37
CA HIS A 19 -8.09 3.48 21.11
C HIS A 19 -7.33 2.13 21.10
N ASP A 20 -6.26 1.97 21.88
CA ASP A 20 -5.39 0.78 21.81
C ASP A 20 -6.00 -0.49 22.45
N ASP A 21 -7.07 -0.36 23.24
CA ASP A 21 -7.72 -1.50 23.93
C ASP A 21 -9.02 -1.97 23.24
N ARG A 22 -9.40 -1.34 22.11
CA ARG A 22 -10.68 -1.61 21.42
C ARG A 22 -10.56 -2.60 20.27
N PHE A 23 -9.38 -2.65 19.66
CA PHE A 23 -9.07 -3.60 18.60
C PHE A 23 -8.63 -4.93 19.21
N ASP A 24 -8.95 -6.01 18.52
CA ASP A 24 -8.40 -7.34 18.79
C ASP A 24 -7.04 -7.45 18.11
N SER A 25 -6.01 -7.72 18.91
CA SER A 25 -4.62 -7.87 18.46
C SER A 25 -4.40 -9.11 17.58
N HIS A 26 -5.35 -10.07 17.59
CA HIS A 26 -5.17 -11.39 17.00
C HIS A 26 -6.30 -11.86 16.06
N GLY A 27 -6.94 -10.94 15.33
CA GLY A 27 -7.43 -11.28 13.99
C GLY A 27 -8.93 -11.46 13.81
N ASN A 28 -9.78 -10.86 14.65
CA ASN A 28 -11.17 -10.67 14.25
C ASN A 28 -11.30 -9.46 13.30
N ALA A 29 -11.09 -9.71 12.01
CA ALA A 29 -11.18 -8.69 10.97
C ALA A 29 -12.52 -7.95 10.98
N THR A 30 -13.60 -8.70 11.15
CA THR A 30 -14.97 -8.19 11.21
C THR A 30 -15.17 -7.24 12.40
N HIS A 31 -14.67 -7.60 13.59
CA HIS A 31 -14.74 -6.75 14.79
C HIS A 31 -13.90 -5.48 14.62
N ASN A 32 -12.64 -5.63 14.21
CA ASN A 32 -11.75 -4.48 14.07
C ASN A 32 -12.23 -3.50 12.99
N ALA A 33 -12.74 -4.02 11.88
CA ALA A 33 -13.33 -3.19 10.84
C ALA A 33 -14.61 -2.49 11.32
N ALA A 34 -15.43 -3.15 12.16
CA ALA A 34 -16.59 -2.50 12.78
C ALA A 34 -16.15 -1.34 13.67
N VAL A 35 -15.24 -1.57 14.62
CA VAL A 35 -14.69 -0.52 15.50
C VAL A 35 -14.14 0.65 14.69
N TRP A 36 -13.34 0.37 13.66
CA TRP A 36 -12.78 1.41 12.80
C TRP A 36 -13.87 2.25 12.13
N THR A 37 -14.80 1.59 11.43
CA THR A 37 -15.81 2.27 10.59
C THR A 37 -16.91 2.97 11.37
N THR A 38 -17.22 2.55 12.59
CA THR A 38 -18.32 3.15 13.38
C THR A 38 -17.85 4.11 14.47
N GLU A 39 -16.59 4.03 14.90
CA GLU A 39 -16.12 4.79 16.06
C GLU A 39 -14.95 5.74 15.77
N LEU A 40 -14.11 5.43 14.78
CA LEU A 40 -12.80 6.09 14.65
C LEU A 40 -12.62 6.86 13.36
N SER A 41 -13.01 6.29 12.22
CA SER A 41 -12.71 6.87 10.90
C SER A 41 -13.30 8.25 10.65
N GLU A 42 -14.36 8.64 11.37
CA GLU A 42 -14.99 9.98 11.31
C GLU A 42 -14.17 11.07 12.01
N ALA A 43 -13.24 10.70 12.89
CA ALA A 43 -12.40 11.63 13.66
C ALA A 43 -10.97 11.73 13.15
N VAL A 44 -10.61 10.96 12.12
CA VAL A 44 -9.24 10.82 11.63
C VAL A 44 -9.11 11.42 10.24
N PHE A 45 -8.29 12.47 10.13
CA PHE A 45 -7.94 13.07 8.85
C PHE A 45 -6.66 12.43 8.30
N PRO A 46 -6.66 11.93 7.06
CA PRO A 46 -5.43 11.41 6.47
C PRO A 46 -4.40 12.53 6.27
N GLY A 47 -3.15 12.22 6.55
CA GLY A 47 -2.01 13.09 6.34
C GLY A 47 -0.95 12.45 5.47
N ILE A 48 0.06 13.25 5.08
CA ILE A 48 1.27 12.76 4.42
C ILE A 48 2.13 12.04 5.46
N CYS A 49 1.73 10.81 5.79
CA CYS A 49 2.43 9.92 6.70
C CYS A 49 2.54 8.52 6.09
N HIS A 50 3.74 7.96 6.21
CA HIS A 50 4.04 6.57 5.91
C HIS A 50 4.40 5.84 7.21
N SER A 51 3.64 4.80 7.52
CA SER A 51 3.88 3.97 8.70
C SER A 51 4.75 2.77 8.34
N HIS A 52 6.06 2.98 8.42
CA HIS A 52 7.05 1.93 8.17
C HIS A 52 7.03 0.91 9.31
N ASN A 53 6.91 -0.38 8.98
CA ASN A 53 6.88 -1.49 9.93
C ASN A 53 5.78 -1.40 11.01
N ASP A 54 4.59 -0.94 10.64
CA ASP A 54 3.43 -0.85 11.53
C ASP A 54 3.05 -2.21 12.14
N TYR A 55 3.40 -3.33 11.50
CA TYR A 55 3.25 -4.66 12.07
C TYR A 55 3.98 -4.90 13.41
N TRP A 56 4.91 -4.04 13.85
CA TRP A 56 5.46 -4.12 15.21
C TRP A 56 4.51 -3.62 16.30
N ARG A 57 3.41 -2.96 15.92
CA ARG A 57 2.42 -2.41 16.85
C ARG A 57 1.44 -3.49 17.34
N PRO A 58 0.77 -3.27 18.49
CA PRO A 58 -0.27 -4.16 18.97
C PRO A 58 -1.38 -4.40 17.94
N HIS A 59 -1.78 -3.35 17.21
CA HIS A 59 -2.81 -3.39 16.16
C HIS A 59 -2.24 -2.87 14.83
N PRO A 60 -1.51 -3.69 14.05
CA PRO A 60 -0.71 -3.26 12.89
C PRO A 60 -1.31 -2.14 12.03
N LEU A 61 -2.28 -2.48 11.19
CA LEU A 61 -2.94 -1.55 10.27
C LEU A 61 -3.64 -0.40 11.02
N PHE A 62 -4.42 -0.71 12.06
CA PHE A 62 -5.27 0.28 12.71
C PHE A 62 -4.49 1.30 13.56
N SER A 63 -3.35 0.92 14.13
CA SER A 63 -2.44 1.86 14.77
C SER A 63 -1.96 2.93 13.77
N ALA A 64 -1.60 2.52 12.55
CA ALA A 64 -1.20 3.46 11.49
C ALA A 64 -2.37 4.34 11.02
N LEU A 65 -3.53 3.73 10.76
CA LEU A 65 -4.71 4.47 10.32
C LEU A 65 -5.18 5.48 11.37
N SER A 66 -5.18 5.11 12.67
CA SER A 66 -5.68 5.97 13.75
C SER A 66 -4.96 7.31 13.91
N VAL A 67 -3.74 7.43 13.38
CA VAL A 67 -2.95 8.67 13.38
C VAL A 67 -2.92 9.35 12.01
N GLY A 68 -3.75 8.89 11.08
CA GLY A 68 -3.92 9.48 9.75
C GLY A 68 -2.89 9.03 8.71
N CYS A 69 -2.13 7.95 8.93
CA CYS A 69 -1.17 7.49 7.92
C CYS A 69 -1.90 6.83 6.75
N ALA A 70 -1.92 7.51 5.60
CA ALA A 70 -2.46 7.01 4.34
C ALA A 70 -1.46 6.16 3.55
N SER A 71 -0.39 5.71 4.20
CA SER A 71 0.55 4.73 3.65
C SER A 71 1.10 3.84 4.75
N VAL A 72 1.22 2.53 4.47
CA VAL A 72 1.71 1.49 5.38
C VAL A 72 2.62 0.52 4.63
N GLU A 73 3.43 -0.25 5.36
CA GLU A 73 4.39 -1.21 4.77
C GLU A 73 4.37 -2.56 5.48
N ALA A 74 4.31 -3.63 4.69
CA ALA A 74 4.46 -5.01 5.16
C ALA A 74 5.77 -5.64 4.64
N ASP A 75 6.64 -6.05 5.56
CA ASP A 75 7.83 -6.87 5.25
C ASP A 75 7.39 -8.32 5.09
N VAL A 76 7.41 -8.84 3.87
CA VAL A 76 6.84 -10.16 3.54
C VAL A 76 7.89 -11.23 3.25
N TRP A 77 7.55 -12.44 3.66
CA TRP A 77 8.34 -13.67 3.49
C TRP A 77 7.41 -14.82 3.09
N LEU A 78 7.91 -15.74 2.27
CA LEU A 78 7.24 -17.02 2.03
C LEU A 78 7.31 -17.88 3.30
N SER A 79 6.20 -18.50 3.67
CA SER A 79 6.14 -19.44 4.78
C SER A 79 7.06 -20.65 4.53
N PRO A 80 7.54 -21.34 5.59
CA PRO A 80 8.44 -22.49 5.42
C PRO A 80 7.87 -23.65 4.59
N ASP A 81 6.55 -23.84 4.58
CA ASP A 81 5.84 -24.82 3.75
C ASP A 81 5.57 -24.32 2.32
N GLY A 82 5.74 -23.03 2.05
CA GLY A 82 5.52 -22.43 0.74
C GLY A 82 4.05 -22.14 0.41
N GLU A 83 3.15 -22.22 1.40
CA GLU A 83 1.70 -22.12 1.19
C GLU A 83 1.13 -20.72 1.50
N ASP A 84 1.85 -19.88 2.24
CA ASP A 84 1.35 -18.58 2.70
C ASP A 84 2.44 -17.49 2.73
N ILE A 85 2.02 -16.24 2.92
CA ILE A 85 2.87 -15.07 3.04
C ILE A 85 2.83 -14.58 4.49
N LEU A 86 3.96 -14.68 5.17
CA LEU A 86 4.15 -14.22 6.54
C LEU A 86 4.71 -12.79 6.56
N VAL A 87 4.40 -12.05 7.62
CA VAL A 87 4.84 -10.67 7.82
C VAL A 87 5.75 -10.56 9.03
N GLY A 88 6.92 -9.95 8.84
CA GLY A 88 7.86 -9.65 9.91
C GLY A 88 9.16 -9.06 9.37
N HIS A 89 9.88 -8.31 10.21
CA HIS A 89 11.10 -7.62 9.78
C HIS A 89 12.25 -8.58 9.49
N ASP A 90 12.31 -9.66 10.27
CA ASP A 90 13.29 -10.73 10.10
C ASP A 90 12.65 -12.10 10.31
N LYS A 91 13.34 -13.15 9.88
CA LYS A 91 12.86 -14.54 9.97
C LYS A 91 12.52 -15.00 11.40
N ARG A 92 13.09 -14.38 12.45
CA ARG A 92 12.84 -14.74 13.85
C ARG A 92 11.54 -14.12 14.37
N SER A 93 11.09 -13.03 13.75
CA SER A 93 9.82 -12.35 14.06
C SER A 93 8.61 -12.99 13.39
N LEU A 94 8.82 -13.97 12.49
CA LEU A 94 7.73 -14.64 11.78
C LEU A 94 6.94 -15.56 12.71
N ALA A 95 5.62 -15.52 12.55
CA ALA A 95 4.69 -16.43 13.23
C ALA A 95 3.61 -16.88 12.25
N PRO A 96 3.12 -18.13 12.33
CA PRO A 96 2.06 -18.64 11.45
C PRO A 96 0.75 -17.82 11.50
N SER A 97 0.47 -17.16 12.63
CA SER A 97 -0.71 -16.30 12.78
C SER A 97 -0.54 -14.88 12.21
N ARG A 98 0.67 -14.51 11.77
CA ARG A 98 1.02 -13.17 11.30
C ARG A 98 1.23 -13.20 9.78
N THR A 99 0.12 -13.37 9.08
CA THR A 99 0.08 -13.45 7.62
C THR A 99 -0.21 -12.10 7.00
N LEU A 100 0.14 -11.91 5.72
CA LEU A 100 -0.23 -10.71 4.97
C LEU A 100 -1.75 -10.51 4.95
N ARG A 101 -2.51 -11.61 4.87
CA ARG A 101 -3.98 -11.57 4.92
C ARG A 101 -4.51 -11.11 6.26
N SER A 102 -4.09 -11.74 7.35
CA SER A 102 -4.61 -11.47 8.69
C SER A 102 -4.25 -10.08 9.19
N LEU A 103 -3.11 -9.53 8.77
CA LEU A 103 -2.65 -8.22 9.22
C LEU A 103 -3.06 -7.06 8.31
N TYR A 104 -3.39 -7.31 7.04
CA TYR A 104 -3.73 -6.26 6.08
C TYR A 104 -4.92 -6.61 5.18
N ILE A 105 -4.81 -7.63 4.33
CA ILE A 105 -5.77 -7.80 3.21
C ILE A 105 -7.19 -8.06 3.69
N ASP A 106 -7.38 -8.99 4.63
CA ASP A 106 -8.72 -9.34 5.11
C ASP A 106 -9.30 -8.18 5.96
N LEU A 107 -8.46 -7.46 6.71
CA LEU A 107 -8.88 -6.26 7.47
C LEU A 107 -9.36 -5.15 6.53
N LEU A 108 -8.59 -4.86 5.48
CA LEU A 108 -8.92 -3.85 4.49
C LEU A 108 -10.17 -4.22 3.71
N LEU A 109 -10.31 -5.49 3.32
CA LEU A 109 -11.51 -5.96 2.64
C LEU A 109 -12.76 -5.75 3.49
N GLU A 110 -12.73 -6.10 4.77
CA GLU A 110 -13.86 -5.90 5.70
C GLU A 110 -14.20 -4.42 5.90
N VAL A 111 -13.18 -3.55 6.04
CA VAL A 111 -13.39 -2.10 6.14
C VAL A 111 -14.05 -1.56 4.86
N LEU A 112 -13.49 -1.89 3.71
CA LEU A 112 -13.98 -1.39 2.42
C LEU A 112 -15.36 -1.92 2.07
N ASP A 113 -15.65 -3.17 2.38
CA ASP A 113 -16.99 -3.73 2.25
C ASP A 113 -17.97 -2.91 3.09
N ARG A 114 -17.69 -2.69 4.38
CA ARG A 114 -18.58 -1.96 5.28
C ARG A 114 -18.90 -0.55 4.81
N VAL A 115 -17.89 0.21 4.40
CA VAL A 115 -18.09 1.61 3.96
C VAL A 115 -18.79 1.67 2.59
N ASN A 116 -18.63 0.65 1.74
CA ASN A 116 -19.23 0.61 0.41
C ASN A 116 -20.53 -0.22 0.32
N LEU A 117 -20.99 -0.86 1.41
CA LEU A 117 -22.23 -1.66 1.45
C LEU A 117 -23.50 -0.87 1.08
N ARG A 118 -23.49 0.44 1.35
CA ARG A 118 -24.66 1.33 1.18
C ARG A 118 -24.38 2.55 0.31
N SER A 119 -23.15 2.74 -0.15
CA SER A 119 -22.86 3.82 -1.08
C SER A 119 -23.59 3.54 -2.38
N THR A 120 -24.67 4.28 -2.63
CA THR A 120 -25.07 4.58 -4.00
C THR A 120 -23.80 5.10 -4.65
N ALA A 121 -23.26 4.36 -5.62
CA ALA A 121 -22.04 4.75 -6.33
C ALA A 121 -22.06 6.27 -6.51
N ASP A 122 -21.06 6.97 -5.97
CA ASP A 122 -20.94 8.40 -6.18
C ASP A 122 -21.04 8.67 -7.69
N SER A 123 -21.35 9.90 -8.11
CA SER A 123 -21.46 10.24 -9.53
C SER A 123 -20.20 9.88 -10.36
N THR A 124 -19.09 9.58 -9.70
CA THR A 124 -17.81 9.09 -10.25
C THR A 124 -17.71 7.56 -10.41
N GLY A 125 -18.58 6.78 -9.78
CA GLY A 125 -18.52 5.31 -9.75
C GLY A 125 -17.36 4.74 -8.93
N GLN A 126 -16.65 5.57 -8.15
CA GLN A 126 -15.47 5.18 -7.39
C GLN A 126 -15.86 4.70 -5.98
N ALA A 127 -15.24 3.61 -5.52
CA ALA A 127 -15.41 3.11 -4.15
C ALA A 127 -14.74 4.06 -3.14
N HIS A 128 -15.37 4.21 -1.97
CA HIS A 128 -14.82 4.96 -0.84
C HIS A 128 -13.65 4.21 -0.19
N GLY A 129 -12.66 4.98 0.24
CA GLY A 129 -11.47 4.57 0.97
C GLY A 129 -11.69 4.38 2.47
N VAL A 130 -10.59 4.21 3.20
CA VAL A 130 -10.62 3.81 4.62
C VAL A 130 -10.87 5.00 5.58
N PHE A 131 -10.76 6.24 5.12
CA PHE A 131 -10.96 7.45 5.94
C PHE A 131 -12.31 8.10 5.64
N SER A 132 -13.22 8.14 6.61
CA SER A 132 -14.55 8.75 6.42
C SER A 132 -14.49 10.26 6.22
N THR A 133 -13.47 10.93 6.77
CA THR A 133 -13.29 12.39 6.59
C THR A 133 -12.90 12.76 5.16
N GLU A 134 -12.19 11.86 4.46
CA GLU A 134 -11.77 12.03 3.06
C GLU A 134 -11.95 10.72 2.28
N PRO A 135 -13.19 10.38 1.88
CA PRO A 135 -13.51 9.08 1.29
C PRO A 135 -12.82 8.77 -0.03
N ASN A 136 -12.26 9.77 -0.71
CA ASN A 136 -11.54 9.58 -1.97
C ASN A 136 -10.04 9.36 -1.78
N THR A 137 -9.53 9.41 -0.53
CA THR A 137 -8.12 9.22 -0.23
C THR A 137 -7.75 7.75 -0.37
N THR A 138 -6.78 7.48 -1.25
CA THR A 138 -6.22 6.14 -1.47
C THR A 138 -5.22 5.79 -0.37
N LEU A 139 -5.34 4.59 0.19
CA LEU A 139 -4.33 4.00 1.06
C LEU A 139 -3.24 3.32 0.20
N ILE A 140 -1.98 3.67 0.41
CA ILE A 140 -0.86 2.99 -0.26
C ILE A 140 -0.31 1.88 0.64
N LEU A 141 -0.42 0.63 0.18
CA LEU A 141 0.16 -0.53 0.86
C LEU A 141 1.45 -0.94 0.14
N PHE A 142 2.58 -0.67 0.78
CA PHE A 142 3.87 -1.16 0.36
C PHE A 142 4.05 -2.61 0.79
N ILE A 143 4.52 -3.45 -0.13
CA ILE A 143 4.87 -4.85 0.10
C ILE A 143 6.37 -5.00 -0.13
N ASP A 144 7.15 -5.06 0.95
CA ASP A 144 8.60 -5.24 0.89
C ASP A 144 8.94 -6.73 0.89
N VAL A 145 9.30 -7.26 -0.28
CA VAL A 145 9.68 -8.66 -0.46
C VAL A 145 11.10 -8.90 0.04
N LYS A 146 11.24 -9.64 1.14
CA LYS A 146 12.55 -9.86 1.79
C LYS A 146 13.31 -11.09 1.29
N ASP A 147 12.63 -12.06 0.68
CA ASP A 147 13.20 -13.31 0.21
C ASP A 147 13.16 -13.44 -1.33
N ASP A 148 12.88 -14.63 -1.87
CA ASP A 148 12.92 -14.91 -3.30
C ASP A 148 11.64 -14.41 -3.99
N PRO A 149 11.69 -13.30 -4.74
CA PRO A 149 10.51 -12.71 -5.35
C PRO A 149 9.81 -13.65 -6.33
N ALA A 150 10.55 -14.56 -6.98
CA ALA A 150 9.97 -15.49 -7.94
C ALA A 150 8.99 -16.49 -7.30
N LYS A 151 9.07 -16.69 -5.98
CA LYS A 151 8.16 -17.56 -5.23
C LYS A 151 7.16 -16.76 -4.43
N THR A 152 7.60 -15.66 -3.80
CA THR A 152 6.79 -14.86 -2.88
C THR A 152 5.75 -14.01 -3.63
N TRP A 153 6.16 -13.34 -4.71
CA TRP A 153 5.29 -12.37 -5.38
C TRP A 153 4.05 -12.98 -6.05
N PRO A 154 4.12 -14.17 -6.71
CA PRO A 154 2.92 -14.82 -7.24
C PRO A 154 1.86 -15.10 -6.16
N LEU A 155 2.27 -15.52 -4.96
CA LEU A 155 1.35 -15.72 -3.84
C LEU A 155 0.78 -14.38 -3.33
N VAL A 156 1.58 -13.32 -3.28
CA VAL A 156 1.07 -11.97 -2.96
C VAL A 156 -0.02 -11.55 -3.95
N LEU A 157 0.24 -11.64 -5.27
CA LEU A 157 -0.73 -11.29 -6.31
C LEU A 157 -2.02 -12.11 -6.22
N GLN A 158 -1.90 -13.40 -5.86
CA GLN A 158 -3.03 -14.29 -5.58
C GLN A 158 -3.85 -13.80 -4.37
N GLN A 159 -3.19 -13.47 -3.26
CA GLN A 159 -3.86 -12.99 -2.04
C GLN A 159 -4.57 -11.65 -2.23
N LEU A 160 -4.15 -10.82 -3.19
CA LEU A 160 -4.84 -9.59 -3.58
C LEU A 160 -6.18 -9.82 -4.34
N GLY A 161 -6.45 -11.07 -4.76
CA GLY A 161 -7.64 -11.46 -5.53
C GLY A 161 -8.97 -10.88 -5.02
N PRO A 162 -9.32 -11.04 -3.72
CA PRO A 162 -10.58 -10.52 -3.18
C PRO A 162 -10.75 -9.00 -3.34
N LEU A 163 -9.68 -8.21 -3.14
CA LEU A 163 -9.71 -6.76 -3.33
C LEU A 163 -9.85 -6.40 -4.82
N ARG A 164 -9.15 -7.14 -5.69
CA ARG A 164 -9.18 -6.99 -7.15
C ARG A 164 -10.58 -7.26 -7.71
N ASP A 165 -11.21 -8.33 -7.26
CA ASP A 165 -12.55 -8.76 -7.72
C ASP A 165 -13.62 -7.70 -7.39
N LYS A 166 -13.46 -7.00 -6.26
CA LYS A 166 -14.32 -5.88 -5.85
C LYS A 166 -13.92 -4.52 -6.41
N ARG A 167 -12.89 -4.47 -7.27
CA ARG A 167 -12.36 -3.23 -7.88
C ARG A 167 -11.87 -2.21 -6.85
N TYR A 168 -11.40 -2.68 -5.70
CA TYR A 168 -10.83 -1.84 -4.64
C TYR A 168 -9.36 -1.45 -4.88
N LEU A 169 -8.69 -2.12 -5.81
CA LEU A 169 -7.33 -1.79 -6.19
C LEU A 169 -7.29 -0.73 -7.29
N SER A 170 -6.40 0.24 -7.11
CA SER A 170 -5.88 1.08 -8.19
C SER A 170 -5.24 0.18 -9.24
N ARG A 171 -5.48 0.49 -10.52
CA ARG A 171 -5.09 -0.41 -11.60
C ARG A 171 -4.88 0.35 -12.91
N HIS A 172 -4.01 -0.21 -13.73
CA HIS A 172 -4.01 0.07 -15.16
C HIS A 172 -4.99 -0.90 -15.84
N ASP A 173 -5.86 -0.38 -16.71
CA ASP A 173 -6.88 -1.15 -17.42
C ASP A 173 -7.20 -0.45 -18.76
N ARG A 174 -6.58 -0.93 -19.84
CA ARG A 174 -6.77 -0.45 -21.23
C ARG A 174 -7.83 -1.23 -22.00
N THR A 175 -8.49 -2.17 -21.34
CA THR A 175 -9.53 -2.98 -21.99
C THR A 175 -10.81 -2.19 -22.25
N MET A 176 -10.94 -0.99 -21.66
CA MET A 176 -12.05 -0.09 -21.90
C MET A 176 -11.79 0.83 -23.08
N ASN A 177 -12.84 1.13 -23.86
CA ASN A 177 -12.80 2.09 -24.96
C ASN A 177 -12.80 3.55 -24.44
N THR A 178 -11.81 3.92 -23.64
CA THR A 178 -11.61 5.27 -23.13
C THR A 178 -10.15 5.68 -23.30
N ASN A 179 -9.88 6.99 -23.28
CA ASN A 179 -8.50 7.50 -23.26
C ASN A 179 -7.86 7.40 -21.86
N GLN A 180 -8.58 6.87 -20.87
CA GLN A 180 -8.11 6.71 -19.50
C GLN A 180 -7.61 5.28 -19.31
N SER A 181 -6.31 5.14 -19.08
CA SER A 181 -5.68 3.85 -18.83
C SER A 181 -5.52 3.54 -17.34
N PHE A 182 -5.50 4.55 -16.47
CA PHE A 182 -5.33 4.38 -15.03
C PHE A 182 -6.61 4.70 -14.26
N TRP A 183 -6.98 3.80 -13.35
CA TRP A 183 -8.20 3.88 -12.54
C TRP A 183 -7.83 3.83 -11.07
N ASN A 184 -8.12 4.91 -10.34
CA ASN A 184 -7.90 4.97 -8.89
C ASN A 184 -8.83 4.00 -8.15
N GLY A 185 -8.28 3.34 -7.15
CA GLY A 185 -9.03 2.58 -6.16
C GLY A 185 -8.79 3.11 -4.75
N PRO A 186 -9.58 2.64 -3.77
CA PRO A 186 -9.32 2.78 -2.35
C PRO A 186 -7.90 2.38 -1.91
N ILE A 187 -7.28 1.42 -2.59
CA ILE A 187 -5.96 0.89 -2.23
C ILE A 187 -5.05 0.90 -3.46
N THR A 188 -3.82 1.37 -3.29
CA THR A 188 -2.73 1.19 -4.27
C THR A 188 -1.69 0.22 -3.71
N ILE A 189 -1.34 -0.81 -4.46
CA ILE A 189 -0.32 -1.79 -4.08
C ILE A 189 1.01 -1.42 -4.72
N VAL A 190 2.05 -1.32 -3.90
CA VAL A 190 3.41 -1.01 -4.35
C VAL A 190 4.38 -2.08 -3.85
N GLY A 191 5.00 -2.83 -4.77
CA GLY A 191 6.08 -3.75 -4.47
C GLY A 191 7.41 -3.03 -4.28
N THR A 192 8.11 -3.39 -3.22
CA THR A 192 9.45 -2.91 -2.86
C THR A 192 10.32 -4.08 -2.38
N GLY A 193 11.59 -3.82 -2.04
CA GLY A 193 12.55 -4.85 -1.64
C GLY A 193 13.11 -5.64 -2.81
N ASN A 194 13.23 -6.95 -2.68
CA ASN A 194 13.85 -7.81 -3.69
C ASN A 194 13.05 -7.92 -4.99
N ILE A 195 11.74 -7.62 -4.98
CA ILE A 195 10.91 -7.68 -6.19
C ILE A 195 11.31 -6.64 -7.25
N VAL A 196 11.82 -5.48 -6.84
CA VAL A 196 12.27 -4.42 -7.75
C VAL A 196 13.45 -4.89 -8.63
N LYS A 197 14.21 -5.89 -8.16
CA LYS A 197 15.32 -6.52 -8.91
C LYS A 197 14.83 -7.55 -9.94
N ARG A 198 13.54 -7.91 -9.91
CA ARG A 198 12.93 -8.98 -10.70
C ARG A 198 11.60 -8.53 -11.28
N ARG A 199 11.64 -7.48 -12.10
CA ARG A 199 10.44 -6.90 -12.73
C ARG A 199 9.68 -7.89 -13.61
N ASP A 200 10.40 -8.80 -14.22
CA ASP A 200 9.87 -9.94 -14.98
C ASP A 200 8.85 -10.76 -14.18
N VAL A 201 9.02 -10.86 -12.86
CA VAL A 201 8.10 -11.62 -11.99
C VAL A 201 6.75 -10.92 -11.83
N ASN A 202 6.69 -9.58 -11.82
CA ASN A 202 5.42 -8.86 -11.75
C ASN A 202 4.72 -8.79 -13.11
N ILE A 203 5.48 -8.73 -14.20
CA ILE A 203 4.93 -8.87 -15.56
C ILE A 203 4.31 -10.26 -15.74
N GLY A 204 4.97 -11.29 -15.22
CA GLY A 204 4.53 -12.67 -15.38
C GLY A 204 4.85 -13.22 -16.78
N ALA A 205 4.15 -14.28 -17.17
CA ALA A 205 4.42 -14.99 -18.42
C ALA A 205 3.86 -14.30 -19.68
N ASP A 206 2.91 -13.38 -19.53
CA ASP A 206 2.18 -12.75 -20.63
C ASP A 206 2.28 -11.23 -20.53
N LEU A 207 3.27 -10.67 -21.22
CA LEU A 207 3.51 -9.23 -21.27
C LEU A 207 2.34 -8.47 -21.90
N GLU A 208 1.71 -9.02 -22.94
CA GLU A 208 0.58 -8.35 -23.60
C GLU A 208 -0.60 -8.24 -22.64
N GLN A 209 -0.93 -9.32 -21.93
CA GLN A 209 -1.97 -9.30 -20.91
C GLN A 209 -1.65 -8.28 -19.81
N TRP A 210 -0.41 -8.28 -19.30
CA TRP A 210 0.00 -7.35 -18.24
C TRP A 210 -0.08 -5.88 -18.69
N GLN A 211 0.31 -5.58 -19.94
CA GLN A 211 0.20 -4.25 -20.53
C GLN A 211 -1.26 -3.78 -20.64
N GLN A 212 -2.19 -4.71 -20.90
CA GLN A 212 -3.61 -4.39 -20.91
C GLN A 212 -4.14 -4.13 -19.51
N ARG A 213 -3.72 -4.94 -18.52
CA ARG A 213 -4.23 -4.83 -17.16
C ARG A 213 -3.27 -5.36 -16.09
N HIS A 214 -3.02 -4.52 -15.08
CA HIS A 214 -2.33 -4.89 -13.84
C HIS A 214 -2.74 -3.94 -12.70
N ASP A 215 -2.56 -4.37 -11.46
CA ASP A 215 -2.99 -3.65 -10.24
C ASP A 215 -1.98 -3.69 -9.08
N ALA A 216 -0.75 -4.08 -9.40
CA ALA A 216 0.40 -3.96 -8.52
C ALA A 216 1.52 -3.24 -9.26
N PHE A 217 2.07 -2.22 -8.61
CA PHE A 217 3.08 -1.31 -9.14
C PHE A 217 4.38 -1.47 -8.37
N PHE A 218 5.45 -0.81 -8.79
CA PHE A 218 6.72 -0.82 -8.08
C PHE A 218 7.14 0.57 -7.64
N ASP A 219 7.89 0.60 -6.54
CA ASP A 219 8.50 1.83 -6.08
C ASP A 219 9.57 2.31 -7.07
N ALA A 220 9.49 3.58 -7.45
CA ALA A 220 10.48 4.22 -8.30
C ALA A 220 11.57 4.79 -7.41
N PRO A 221 12.84 4.42 -7.63
CA PRO A 221 13.89 5.09 -6.91
C PRO A 221 14.03 6.53 -7.45
N LEU A 222 13.82 7.53 -6.58
CA LEU A 222 13.73 8.96 -6.94
C LEU A 222 14.92 9.47 -7.79
N HIS A 223 16.12 8.90 -7.62
CA HIS A 223 17.30 9.29 -8.41
C HIS A 223 17.15 9.01 -9.92
N LEU A 224 16.29 8.08 -10.31
CA LEU A 224 15.98 7.80 -11.71
C LEU A 224 14.99 8.83 -12.30
N LEU A 225 14.30 9.62 -11.47
CA LEU A 225 13.36 10.65 -11.92
C LEU A 225 14.04 12.00 -12.19
N THR A 226 15.27 12.20 -11.71
CA THR A 226 16.05 13.43 -11.92
C THR A 226 16.88 13.42 -13.20
N GLU A 227 17.05 12.26 -13.83
CA GLU A 227 17.73 12.16 -15.12
C GLU A 227 16.73 12.45 -16.23
N THR A 228 16.88 13.60 -16.90
CA THR A 228 16.15 13.88 -18.13
C THR A 228 16.56 12.84 -19.18
N GLY A 229 15.69 11.86 -19.41
CA GLY A 229 15.97 10.72 -20.26
C GLY A 229 16.64 9.60 -19.47
N PHE A 230 15.86 8.54 -19.19
CA PHE A 230 16.36 7.25 -18.70
C PHE A 230 17.69 6.91 -19.37
N ALA A 231 18.78 6.96 -18.62
CA ALA A 231 20.11 6.70 -19.16
C ALA A 231 20.23 5.24 -19.60
N ASN A 232 20.85 5.05 -20.77
CA ASN A 232 21.13 3.77 -21.41
C ASN A 232 22.20 2.97 -20.64
N ASP A 233 21.92 2.56 -19.40
CA ASP A 233 22.79 1.61 -18.70
C ASP A 233 22.42 0.17 -19.07
N ALA A 234 23.45 -0.56 -19.52
CA ALA A 234 23.34 -1.89 -20.10
C ALA A 234 22.94 -3.00 -19.10
N GLU A 235 22.76 -2.69 -17.81
CA GLU A 235 22.25 -3.64 -16.80
C GLU A 235 20.71 -3.75 -16.80
N PHE A 236 19.99 -2.77 -17.36
CA PHE A 236 18.52 -2.73 -17.37
C PHE A 236 17.89 -2.89 -18.77
N ARG A 237 18.70 -3.22 -19.78
CA ARG A 237 18.22 -3.46 -21.14
C ARG A 237 17.66 -4.86 -21.29
N ASN A 238 16.39 -5.02 -20.93
CA ASN A 238 15.38 -5.79 -21.68
C ASN A 238 14.04 -5.70 -20.94
N ALA A 239 13.02 -5.12 -21.60
CA ALA A 239 11.63 -4.81 -21.19
C ALA A 239 11.31 -3.35 -20.80
N SER A 240 12.32 -2.49 -20.64
CA SER A 240 12.20 -1.12 -20.10
C SER A 240 11.59 -0.03 -21.02
N GLU A 241 11.10 -0.35 -22.21
CA GLU A 241 10.52 0.66 -23.14
C GLU A 241 8.99 0.75 -23.09
N TYR A 242 8.30 -0.11 -22.33
CA TYR A 242 6.84 -0.28 -22.46
C TYR A 242 6.05 0.02 -21.19
N GLU A 243 6.69 0.42 -20.11
CA GLU A 243 6.02 0.63 -18.85
C GLU A 243 5.54 2.09 -18.73
N ASN A 244 4.23 2.30 -18.87
CA ASN A 244 3.59 3.53 -18.41
C ASN A 244 3.45 3.43 -16.88
N GLU A 245 4.56 3.56 -16.18
CA GLU A 245 4.68 3.23 -14.75
C GLU A 245 3.95 4.24 -13.85
N PHE A 246 3.20 3.69 -12.89
CA PHE A 246 2.79 4.43 -11.69
C PHE A 246 3.95 4.37 -10.70
N PHE A 247 4.56 5.52 -10.47
CA PHE A 247 5.73 5.65 -9.61
C PHE A 247 5.31 6.34 -8.31
N THR A 248 5.34 5.59 -7.20
CA THR A 248 5.61 6.24 -5.92
C THR A 248 7.11 6.51 -5.92
N ALA A 249 7.52 7.76 -5.88
CA ALA A 249 8.94 8.07 -5.72
C ALA A 249 9.21 8.12 -4.22
N SER A 250 9.86 7.09 -3.69
CA SER A 250 10.39 7.12 -2.32
C SER A 250 11.89 7.41 -2.36
N ALA A 251 12.36 8.24 -1.44
CA ALA A 251 13.79 8.53 -1.29
C ALA A 251 14.20 8.47 0.18
N PRO A 252 15.40 7.94 0.49
CA PRO A 252 15.98 8.15 1.80
C PRO A 252 16.10 9.65 2.04
N PHE A 253 15.46 10.16 3.10
CA PHE A 253 15.41 11.59 3.41
C PHE A 253 16.78 12.29 3.35
N ARG A 254 17.86 11.60 3.78
CA ARG A 254 19.25 12.10 3.71
C ARG A 254 19.76 12.42 2.31
N LYS A 255 19.16 11.84 1.26
CA LYS A 255 19.52 12.12 -0.14
C LYS A 255 18.61 13.18 -0.77
N ALA A 256 17.45 13.45 -0.18
CA ALA A 256 16.43 14.32 -0.76
C ALA A 256 16.60 15.80 -0.36
N ILE A 257 17.24 16.12 0.78
CA ILE A 257 17.35 17.50 1.25
C ILE A 257 18.70 17.82 1.91
N ASP A 258 19.33 18.89 1.41
CA ASP A 258 20.37 19.65 2.11
C ASP A 258 19.69 20.54 3.17
N SER A 259 19.94 20.25 4.44
CA SER A 259 19.52 20.97 5.66
C SER A 259 18.01 21.18 5.93
N ASP A 260 17.62 20.73 7.14
CA ASP A 260 16.39 21.03 7.90
C ASP A 260 15.02 20.65 7.31
N CYS A 261 14.47 19.51 7.78
CA CYS A 261 13.10 19.33 8.34
C CYS A 261 12.65 17.85 8.20
N THR A 262 12.47 17.13 9.32
CA THR A 262 12.15 15.67 9.34
C THR A 262 10.80 15.30 8.70
N ARG A 263 10.78 15.03 7.40
CA ARG A 263 9.58 14.52 6.70
C ARG A 263 9.97 13.53 5.60
N SER A 264 9.60 12.26 5.72
CA SER A 264 9.64 11.35 4.58
C SER A 264 8.57 11.79 3.58
N GLU A 265 8.98 12.32 2.42
CA GLU A 265 8.07 12.67 1.34
C GLU A 265 7.84 11.42 0.47
N ILE A 266 6.59 10.99 0.34
CA ILE A 266 6.15 10.11 -0.74
C ILE A 266 5.60 11.04 -1.82
N GLU A 267 6.32 11.18 -2.93
CA GLU A 267 5.81 11.90 -4.10
C GLU A 267 5.13 10.89 -5.02
N VAL A 268 3.81 10.94 -5.13
CA VAL A 268 3.08 10.16 -6.13
C VAL A 268 3.06 10.96 -7.42
N LYS A 269 3.90 10.58 -8.39
CA LYS A 269 3.88 11.14 -9.74
C LYS A 269 3.18 10.17 -10.67
N THR A 270 1.94 10.48 -11.01
CA THR A 270 1.29 9.90 -12.19
C THR A 270 1.86 10.58 -13.43
N MET A 271 2.73 9.91 -14.18
CA MET A 271 2.99 10.34 -15.56
C MET A 271 1.78 10.00 -16.41
N GLY A 272 0.99 11.01 -16.77
CA GLY A 272 0.00 10.89 -17.82
C GLY A 272 0.69 10.57 -19.14
N THR A 273 0.18 9.59 -19.87
CA THR A 273 0.70 9.24 -21.19
C THR A 273 -0.10 9.92 -22.29
N THR A 274 0.61 10.50 -23.25
CA THR A 274 0.11 10.85 -24.58
C THR A 274 -0.56 9.67 -25.27
#